data_AF-A0A1I1RQ04-F1
#
_entry.id   AF-A0A1I1RQ04-F1
#
_cell.length_a   1.000
_cell.length_b   1.000
_cell.length_c   1.000
_cell.angle_alpha   90.00
_cell.angle_beta   90.00
_cell.angle_gamma   90.00
#
_symmetry.space_group_name_H-M   'P 1'
#
loop_
_entity.id
_entity.type
_entity.pdbx_description
1 polymer ?
#
loop_
_entity_poly.entity_id
_entity_poly.type
_entity_poly.pdbx_seq_one_letter_code
_entity_poly.pdbx_strand_id
1 'polypeptide(L)'
;MKVLQQLKSGLVASCQPVDDSPMDRPEIVAAMAQAAVAGGAAGLRIEGIENLRATRPLVRVPIIGIVKRDLSDSPVRITVTVEDARALIAA
;
A
#
# COMPACT_ATOMS: atom_id res chain seq x y z
N MET A 1 9.77 -14.38 12.24
CA MET A 1 10.35 -13.19 12.93
C MET A 1 11.03 -12.15 12.02
N LYS A 2 11.40 -12.47 10.76
CA LYS A 2 12.14 -11.54 9.87
C LYS A 2 11.43 -10.19 9.59
N VAL A 3 10.13 -10.18 9.27
CA VAL A 3 9.42 -8.95 8.88
C VAL A 3 9.36 -7.92 10.01
N LEU A 4 9.04 -8.34 11.23
CA LEU A 4 8.97 -7.43 12.38
C LEU A 4 10.33 -6.80 12.71
N GLN A 5 11.42 -7.53 12.49
CA GLN A 5 12.78 -6.99 12.65
C GLN A 5 13.13 -5.99 11.55
N GLN A 6 12.73 -6.25 10.29
CA GLN A 6 12.96 -5.33 9.17
C GLN A 6 12.28 -3.97 9.39
N LEU A 7 11.08 -3.97 9.98
CA LEU A 7 10.32 -2.74 10.22
C LEU A 7 10.72 -2.00 11.51
N LYS A 8 11.50 -2.64 12.41
CA LYS A 8 11.79 -2.10 13.73
C LYS A 8 12.59 -0.79 13.61
N SER A 9 12.05 0.27 14.21
CA SER A 9 12.63 1.63 14.20
C SER A 9 12.81 2.24 12.80
N GLY A 10 12.20 1.67 11.76
CA GLY A 10 12.26 2.17 10.39
C GLY A 10 11.03 2.97 10.01
N LEU A 11 11.16 3.83 9.00
CA LEU A 11 10.03 4.55 8.40
C LEU A 11 9.20 3.59 7.54
N VAL A 12 7.88 3.59 7.73
CA VAL A 12 6.92 2.98 6.80
C VAL A 12 6.24 4.11 6.02
N ALA A 13 6.55 4.21 4.72
CA ALA A 13 6.00 5.26 3.88
C ALA A 13 4.64 4.84 3.30
N SER A 14 3.63 5.70 3.47
CA SER A 14 2.29 5.49 2.90
C SER A 14 2.19 6.20 1.55
N CYS A 15 2.28 5.46 0.46
CA CYS A 15 2.24 6.01 -0.90
C CYS A 15 0.77 6.04 -1.39
N GLN A 16 0.02 7.01 -0.88
CA GLN A 16 -1.39 7.20 -1.20
C GLN A 16 -1.58 8.65 -1.68
N PRO A 17 -1.67 8.87 -3.00
CA PRO A 17 -1.94 10.19 -3.54
C PRO A 17 -3.34 10.66 -3.10
N VAL A 18 -3.63 11.94 -3.36
CA VAL A 18 -5.00 12.44 -3.24
C VAL A 18 -5.82 11.78 -4.35
N ASP A 19 -7.00 11.26 -3.98
CA ASP A 19 -7.95 10.65 -4.90
C ASP A 19 -8.22 11.58 -6.10
N ASP A 20 -8.23 11.00 -7.31
CA ASP A 20 -8.43 11.70 -8.60
C ASP A 20 -7.37 12.77 -8.95
N SER A 21 -6.28 12.87 -8.17
CA SER A 21 -5.19 13.78 -8.51
C SER A 21 -4.39 13.27 -9.72
N PRO A 22 -3.59 14.13 -10.38
CA PRO A 22 -2.70 13.68 -11.46
C PRO A 22 -1.70 12.59 -11.06
N MET A 23 -1.49 12.39 -9.75
CA MET A 23 -0.62 11.36 -9.19
C MET A 23 -1.33 10.03 -8.91
N ASP A 24 -2.67 9.99 -8.99
CA ASP A 24 -3.51 8.82 -8.69
C ASP A 24 -3.53 7.82 -9.85
N ARG A 25 -2.35 7.27 -10.13
CA ARG A 25 -2.11 6.29 -11.20
C ARG A 25 -1.20 5.19 -10.67
N PRO A 26 -1.48 3.90 -10.92
CA PRO A 26 -0.69 2.80 -10.38
C PRO A 26 0.82 2.90 -10.65
N GLU A 27 1.21 3.34 -11.84
CA GLU A 27 2.60 3.55 -12.22
C GLU A 27 3.28 4.68 -11.43
N ILE A 28 2.55 5.74 -11.07
CA ILE A 28 3.08 6.85 -10.26
C ILE A 28 3.17 6.40 -8.80
N VAL A 29 2.17 5.68 -8.29
CA VAL A 29 2.20 5.10 -6.94
C VAL A 29 3.40 4.17 -6.78
N ALA A 30 3.65 3.31 -7.77
CA ALA A 30 4.80 2.43 -7.79
C ALA A 30 6.13 3.20 -7.83
N ALA A 31 6.22 4.26 -8.64
CA ALA A 31 7.41 5.13 -8.67
C ALA A 31 7.65 5.84 -7.32
N MET A 32 6.60 6.36 -6.67
CA MET A 32 6.69 6.94 -5.33
C MET A 32 7.17 5.92 -4.30
N ALA A 33 6.68 4.68 -4.38
CA ALA A 33 7.09 3.60 -3.49
C ALA A 33 8.58 3.24 -3.68
N GLN A 34 9.04 3.13 -4.93
CA GLN A 34 10.46 2.92 -5.22
C GLN A 34 11.33 4.08 -4.70
N ALA A 35 10.88 5.33 -4.88
CA ALA A 35 11.57 6.51 -4.37
C ALA A 35 11.66 6.50 -2.83
N ALA A 36 10.57 6.14 -2.14
CA ALA A 36 10.56 6.01 -0.68
C ALA A 36 11.54 4.93 -0.20
N VAL A 37 11.59 3.77 -0.88
CA VAL A 37 12.55 2.69 -0.56
C VAL A 37 13.99 3.15 -0.82
N ALA A 38 14.26 3.83 -1.94
CA ALA A 38 15.57 4.39 -2.23
C ALA A 38 16.00 5.44 -1.17
N GLY A 39 15.05 6.18 -0.62
CA GLY A 39 15.23 7.10 0.50
C GLY A 39 15.39 6.43 1.88
N GLY A 40 15.36 5.10 1.96
CA GLY A 40 15.60 4.34 3.18
C GLY A 40 14.33 3.92 3.94
N ALA A 41 13.14 4.01 3.34
CA ALA A 41 11.94 3.44 3.94
C ALA A 41 12.10 1.93 4.18
N ALA A 42 11.82 1.49 5.40
CA ALA A 42 11.90 0.10 5.82
C ALA A 42 10.68 -0.74 5.40
N GLY A 43 9.57 -0.07 5.05
CA GLY A 43 8.34 -0.68 4.58
C GLY A 43 7.44 0.32 3.88
N LEU A 44 6.37 -0.19 3.29
CA LEU A 44 5.41 0.61 2.52
C LEU A 44 3.98 0.34 3.01
N ARG A 45 3.10 1.31 2.84
CA ARG A 45 1.64 1.11 2.89
C ARG A 45 1.03 1.52 1.55
N ILE A 46 0.34 0.58 0.91
CA ILE A 46 -0.26 0.76 -0.42
C ILE A 46 -1.76 0.53 -0.30
N GLU A 47 -2.53 1.43 -0.87
CA GLU A 47 -3.99 1.33 -0.97
C GLU A 47 -4.36 0.96 -2.41
N GLY A 48 -5.30 0.02 -2.57
CA GLY A 48 -5.84 -0.39 -3.85
C GLY A 48 -5.13 -1.61 -4.46
N ILE A 49 -5.91 -2.47 -5.12
CA ILE A 49 -5.40 -3.73 -5.71
C ILE A 49 -4.48 -3.46 -6.91
N GLU A 50 -4.84 -2.54 -7.79
CA GLU A 50 -4.02 -2.21 -8.96
C GLU A 50 -2.71 -1.52 -8.57
N ASN A 51 -2.76 -0.61 -7.59
CA ASN A 51 -1.56 0.01 -7.02
C ASN A 51 -0.63 -1.04 -6.38
N LEU A 52 -1.19 -2.00 -5.65
CA LEU A 52 -0.42 -3.09 -5.05
C LEU A 52 0.21 -3.99 -6.11
N ARG A 53 -0.53 -4.38 -7.16
CA ARG A 53 -0.01 -5.17 -8.28
C ARG A 53 1.12 -4.47 -9.03
N ALA A 54 1.00 -3.16 -9.25
CA ALA A 54 2.04 -2.35 -9.89
C ALA A 54 3.29 -2.22 -9.00
N THR A 55 3.10 -2.06 -7.69
CA THR A 55 4.21 -1.79 -6.75
C THR A 55 4.97 -3.05 -6.35
N ARG A 56 4.26 -4.14 -6.06
CA ARG A 56 4.84 -5.38 -5.48
C ARG A 56 6.04 -5.95 -6.26
N PRO A 57 6.05 -6.04 -7.60
CA PRO A 57 7.20 -6.58 -8.32
C PRO A 57 8.44 -5.66 -8.30
N LEU A 58 8.29 -4.39 -7.94
CA LEU A 58 9.33 -3.37 -8.06
C LEU A 58 10.10 -3.08 -6.76
N VAL A 59 9.65 -3.64 -5.63
CA VAL A 59 10.23 -3.40 -4.31
C VAL A 59 10.45 -4.71 -3.54
N ARG A 60 11.36 -4.68 -2.56
CA ARG A 60 11.70 -5.84 -1.73
C ARG A 60 11.40 -5.66 -0.25
N VAL A 61 11.00 -4.46 0.16
CA VAL A 61 10.58 -4.17 1.54
C VAL A 61 9.17 -4.71 1.80
N PRO A 62 8.79 -4.97 3.05
CA PRO A 62 7.42 -5.36 3.38
C PRO A 62 6.39 -4.31 2.96
N ILE A 63 5.23 -4.78 2.45
CA ILE A 63 4.10 -3.93 2.08
C ILE A 63 2.91 -4.24 2.99
N ILE A 64 2.35 -3.19 3.59
CA ILE A 64 1.05 -3.21 4.29
C ILE A 64 -0.01 -2.79 3.27
N GLY A 65 -0.70 -3.78 2.70
CA GLY A 65 -1.78 -3.55 1.73
C GLY A 65 -3.11 -3.24 2.41
N ILE A 66 -3.87 -2.31 1.85
CA ILE A 66 -5.26 -2.03 2.24
C ILE A 66 -6.13 -1.78 1.01
N VAL A 67 -7.43 -1.94 1.14
CA VAL A 67 -8.45 -1.40 0.22
C VAL A 67 -9.31 -0.43 1.02
N LYS A 68 -9.65 0.74 0.48
CA LYS A 68 -10.64 1.63 1.09
C LYS A 68 -11.97 1.56 0.36
N ARG A 69 -13.05 1.61 1.14
CA ARG A 69 -14.42 1.72 0.64
C ARG A 69 -15.18 2.76 1.44
N ASP A 70 -16.01 3.53 0.77
CA ASP A 70 -17.01 4.38 1.41
C ASP A 70 -18.34 3.63 1.44
N LEU A 71 -18.86 3.41 2.64
CA LEU A 71 -20.11 2.71 2.90
C LEU A 71 -21.15 3.71 3.37
N SER A 72 -22.39 3.59 2.91
CA SER A 72 -23.48 4.50 3.30
C SER A 72 -23.96 4.30 4.73
N ASP A 73 -23.74 3.12 5.31
CA ASP A 73 -24.25 2.67 6.61
C ASP A 73 -23.17 2.49 7.68
N SER A 74 -21.90 2.75 7.37
CA SER A 74 -20.79 2.52 8.29
C SER A 74 -19.66 3.54 8.08
N PRO A 75 -19.07 4.08 9.15
CA PRO A 75 -17.88 4.93 9.06
C PRO A 75 -16.59 4.12 8.86
N VAL A 76 -16.62 2.78 8.91
CA VAL A 76 -15.44 1.94 8.73
C VAL A 76 -15.08 1.91 7.25
N ARG A 77 -13.83 2.29 6.93
CA ARG A 77 -13.38 2.43 5.52
C ARG A 77 -12.32 1.44 5.09
N ILE A 78 -11.45 1.00 5.99
CA ILE A 78 -10.21 0.30 5.63
C ILE A 78 -10.43 -1.21 5.68
N THR A 79 -10.42 -1.85 4.51
CA THR A 79 -10.41 -3.32 4.31
C THR A 79 -11.57 -3.96 5.06
N VAL A 80 -12.78 -3.60 4.62
CA VAL A 80 -14.02 -3.81 5.38
C VAL A 80 -14.58 -5.22 5.22
N THR A 81 -14.16 -5.96 4.19
CA THR A 81 -14.61 -7.32 3.92
C THR A 81 -13.47 -8.34 3.91
N VAL A 82 -13.82 -9.61 4.08
CA VAL A 82 -12.88 -10.73 3.93
C VAL A 82 -12.42 -10.84 2.48
N GLU A 83 -13.26 -10.47 1.51
CA GLU A 83 -12.95 -10.44 0.09
C GLU A 83 -11.85 -9.42 -0.21
N ASP A 84 -11.88 -8.25 0.42
CA ASP A 84 -10.79 -7.26 0.31
C ASP A 84 -9.47 -7.84 0.81
N ALA A 85 -9.48 -8.52 1.97
CA ALA A 85 -8.31 -9.18 2.51
C ALA A 85 -7.78 -10.29 1.58
N ARG A 86 -8.68 -11.11 1.00
CA ARG A 86 -8.31 -12.15 0.03
C ARG A 86 -7.74 -11.57 -1.26
N ALA A 87 -8.31 -10.46 -1.75
CA ALA A 87 -7.81 -9.77 -2.94
C ALA A 87 -6.40 -9.21 -2.71
N LEU A 88 -6.11 -8.66 -1.52
CA LEU A 88 -4.78 -8.18 -1.14
C LEU A 88 -3.73 -9.30 -1.03
N ILE A 89 -4.15 -10.51 -0.63
CA ILE A 89 -3.28 -11.69 -0.61
C ILE A 89 -2.95 -12.14 -2.03
N ALA A 90 -3.93 -12.13 -2.92
CA ALA A 90 -3.80 -12.60 -4.30
C ALA A 90 -3.08 -11.62 -5.24
N ALA A 91 -3.12 -10.33 -4.94
CA ALA A 91 -2.37 -9.27 -5.62
C ALA A 91 -0.88 -9.32 -5.26
#